data_AF-A0A7S1R8K9-F1
#
_entry.id   AF-A0A7S1R8K9-F1
#
_cell.length_a   1.000
_cell.length_b   1.000
_cell.length_c   1.000
_cell.angle_alpha   90.00
_cell.angle_beta   90.00
_cell.angle_gamma   90.00
#
_symmetry.space_group_name_H-M   'P 1'
#
loop_
_entity.id
_entity.type
_entity.pdbx_description
1 polymer ?
#
loop_
_entity_poly.entity_id
_entity_poly.type
_entity_poly.pdbx_seq_one_letter_code
_entity_poly.pdbx_strand_id
1 'polypeptide(L)'
;DLANPMVVANAVASLCEISATARKNYLQLNEDVISKLLPALNECSEWGQVFILDALAMYDPPNSKVARTILDRAVNARLSHANSAVVLSAIKVLMKFMDKIQIAEEVRKLCKKISPPLVTLLSAEPEIQYVVMRNINVIVQKQPQILQGEIRMFVCKYNDPLYVKMEKMAVMVQLASDKNIDQVLPELE
;
A
#
# COMPACT_ATOMS: atom_id res chain seq x y z
N ASP A 1 31.42 5.57 4.26
CA ASP A 1 31.43 4.10 4.29
C ASP A 1 30.13 3.54 3.75
N LEU A 2 30.24 2.84 2.62
CA LEU A 2 29.13 2.20 1.92
C LEU A 2 28.61 1.04 2.78
N ALA A 3 27.64 1.32 3.64
CA ALA A 3 26.93 0.29 4.37
C ALA A 3 26.21 -0.63 3.38
N ASN A 4 26.43 -1.95 3.48
CA ASN A 4 25.80 -2.92 2.60
C ASN A 4 24.26 -2.85 2.74
N PRO A 5 23.51 -2.55 1.67
CA PRO A 5 22.05 -2.38 1.71
C PRO A 5 21.30 -3.60 2.27
N MET A 6 21.81 -4.82 2.04
CA MET A 6 21.21 -6.04 2.57
C MET A 6 21.39 -6.15 4.09
N VAL A 7 22.56 -5.75 4.60
CA VAL A 7 22.81 -5.73 6.05
C VAL A 7 21.93 -4.68 6.72
N VAL A 8 21.78 -3.52 6.09
CA VAL A 8 20.87 -2.46 6.57
C VAL A 8 19.43 -2.98 6.62
N ALA A 9 18.93 -3.58 5.54
CA ALA A 9 17.56 -4.08 5.49
C ALA A 9 17.29 -5.17 6.55
N ASN A 10 18.22 -6.11 6.74
CA ASN A 10 18.09 -7.16 7.75
C ASN A 10 18.17 -6.62 9.18
N ALA A 11 19.03 -5.61 9.42
CA ALA A 11 19.10 -4.93 10.71
C ALA A 11 17.78 -4.18 11.01
N VAL A 12 17.21 -3.50 10.01
CA VAL A 12 15.90 -2.85 10.13
C VAL A 12 14.80 -3.87 10.44
N ALA A 13 14.75 -5.00 9.72
CA ALA A 13 13.78 -6.06 9.97
C ALA A 13 13.87 -6.59 11.42
N SER A 14 15.09 -6.90 11.87
CA SER A 14 15.35 -7.39 13.22
C SER A 14 14.94 -6.38 14.29
N LEU A 15 15.27 -5.09 14.09
CA LEU A 15 14.90 -4.03 15.02
C LEU A 15 13.39 -3.78 15.08
N CYS A 16 12.69 -3.87 13.94
CA CYS A 16 11.23 -3.79 13.90
C CYS A 16 10.59 -4.93 14.70
N GLU A 17 11.06 -6.16 14.52
CA GLU A 17 10.54 -7.33 15.23
C GLU A 17 10.80 -7.27 16.74
N ILE A 18 12.01 -6.88 17.14
CA ILE A 18 12.36 -6.65 18.55
C ILE A 18 11.47 -5.55 19.14
N SER A 19 11.26 -4.45 18.40
CA SER A 19 10.43 -3.33 18.87
C SER A 19 8.97 -3.74 19.07
N ALA A 20 8.42 -4.55 18.16
CA ALA A 20 7.07 -5.09 18.28
C ALA A 20 6.94 -6.03 19.48
N THR A 21 7.89 -6.95 19.64
CA THR A 21 7.90 -7.94 20.72
C THR A 21 8.05 -7.29 22.10
N ALA A 22 8.97 -6.36 22.23
CA ALA A 22 9.23 -5.63 23.47
C ALA A 22 8.22 -4.52 23.77
N ARG A 23 7.30 -4.23 22.83
CA ARG A 23 6.34 -3.10 22.87
C ARG A 23 7.01 -1.75 23.15
N LYS A 24 8.25 -1.58 22.67
CA LYS A 24 9.05 -0.38 22.84
C LYS A 24 9.72 -0.06 21.51
N ASN A 25 9.64 1.19 21.08
CA ASN A 25 10.27 1.59 19.83
C ASN A 25 11.79 1.71 19.99
N TYR A 26 12.53 0.71 19.52
CA TYR A 26 13.99 0.74 19.45
C TYR A 26 14.50 1.30 18.11
N LEU A 27 13.66 1.25 17.07
CA LEU A 27 13.96 1.87 15.78
C LEU A 27 13.50 3.33 15.79
N GLN A 28 14.31 4.20 16.39
CA GLN A 28 14.07 5.63 16.35
C GLN A 28 14.38 6.19 14.97
N LEU A 29 13.35 6.25 14.12
CA LEU A 29 13.43 6.83 12.79
C LEU A 29 13.48 8.35 12.91
N ASN A 30 14.65 8.92 12.61
CA ASN A 30 14.86 10.35 12.44
C ASN A 30 15.27 10.66 10.99
N GLU A 31 15.42 11.94 10.66
CA GLU A 31 15.76 12.37 9.31
C GLU A 31 17.11 11.78 8.84
N ASP A 32 18.09 11.66 9.73
CA ASP A 32 19.40 11.07 9.42
C ASP A 32 19.29 9.60 9.03
N VAL A 33 18.52 8.80 9.78
CA VAL A 33 18.29 7.38 9.48
C VAL A 33 17.55 7.24 8.17
N ILE A 34 16.49 8.03 7.95
CA ILE A 34 15.73 8.00 6.69
C ILE A 34 16.61 8.35 5.50
N SER A 35 17.49 9.35 5.65
CA SER A 35 18.43 9.74 4.58
C SER A 35 19.37 8.61 4.15
N LYS A 36 19.64 7.65 5.04
CA LYS A 36 20.44 6.44 4.78
C LYS A 36 19.60 5.27 4.27
N LEU A 37 18.35 5.14 4.73
CA LEU A 37 17.43 4.10 4.29
C LEU A 37 16.96 4.30 2.84
N LEU A 38 16.75 5.54 2.40
CA LEU A 38 16.26 5.82 1.04
C LEU A 38 17.23 5.37 -0.08
N PRO A 39 18.56 5.59 0.01
CA PRO A 39 19.52 4.98 -0.92
C PRO A 39 19.52 3.45 -0.83
N ALA A 40 19.53 2.89 0.38
CA ALA A 40 19.53 1.43 0.57
C ALA A 40 18.29 0.76 -0.03
N LEU A 41 17.13 1.43 -0.02
CA LEU A 41 15.89 0.99 -0.65
C LEU A 41 16.03 0.78 -2.18
N ASN A 42 16.98 1.45 -2.84
CA ASN A 42 17.21 1.29 -4.29
C ASN A 42 18.14 0.13 -4.63
N GLU A 43 18.94 -0.32 -3.67
CA GLU A 43 20.00 -1.31 -3.91
C GLU A 43 19.73 -2.65 -3.19
N CYS A 44 18.69 -2.72 -2.36
CA CYS A 44 18.32 -3.95 -1.67
C CYS A 44 17.38 -4.84 -2.50
N SER A 45 17.37 -6.13 -2.14
CA SER A 45 16.44 -7.12 -2.69
C SER A 45 14.98 -6.75 -2.41
N GLU A 46 14.05 -7.39 -3.12
CA GLU A 46 12.61 -7.14 -2.95
C GLU A 46 12.15 -7.27 -1.49
N TRP A 47 12.64 -8.30 -0.79
CA TRP A 47 12.38 -8.50 0.65
C TRP A 47 12.95 -7.39 1.51
N GLY A 48 14.17 -6.93 1.19
CA GLY A 48 14.76 -5.78 1.86
C GLY A 48 13.95 -4.50 1.66
N GLN A 49 13.39 -4.32 0.46
CA GLN A 49 12.52 -3.18 0.17
C GLN A 49 11.24 -3.22 1.00
N VAL A 50 10.61 -4.40 1.14
CA VAL A 50 9.45 -4.60 2.02
C VAL A 50 9.80 -4.19 3.46
N PHE A 51 10.91 -4.68 4.02
CA PHE A 51 11.30 -4.35 5.40
C PHE A 51 11.55 -2.86 5.61
N ILE A 52 12.21 -2.20 4.66
CA ILE A 52 12.47 -0.76 4.74
C ILE A 52 11.16 0.03 4.60
N LEU A 53 10.27 -0.33 3.67
CA LEU A 53 8.97 0.31 3.51
C LEU A 53 8.08 0.13 4.75
N ASP A 54 8.06 -1.06 5.34
CA ASP A 54 7.33 -1.31 6.58
C ASP A 54 7.87 -0.50 7.76
N ALA A 55 9.19 -0.34 7.85
CA ALA A 55 9.79 0.56 8.82
C ALA A 55 9.40 2.02 8.55
N LEU A 56 9.43 2.48 7.30
CA LEU A 56 9.01 3.84 6.93
C LEU A 56 7.54 4.10 7.29
N ALA A 57 6.68 3.10 7.27
CA ALA A 57 5.28 3.24 7.70
C ALA A 57 5.14 3.52 9.21
N MET A 58 6.17 3.25 10.02
CA MET A 58 6.23 3.60 11.45
C MET A 58 6.73 5.02 11.69
N TYR A 59 7.33 5.68 10.69
CA TYR A 59 7.78 7.06 10.80
C TYR A 59 6.59 8.02 10.74
N ASP A 60 6.64 9.08 11.55
CA ASP A 60 5.69 10.18 11.50
C ASP A 60 6.38 11.43 10.95
N PRO A 61 6.17 11.79 9.66
CA PRO A 61 6.80 12.96 9.09
C PRO A 61 6.39 14.24 9.83
N PRO A 62 7.34 15.14 10.15
CA PRO A 62 7.06 16.36 10.91
C PRO A 62 6.19 17.35 10.13
N ASN A 63 6.27 17.31 8.79
CA ASN A 63 5.51 18.21 7.93
C ASN A 63 5.19 17.57 6.57
N SER A 64 4.22 18.17 5.87
CA SER A 64 3.78 17.75 4.52
C SER A 64 4.92 17.77 3.48
N LYS A 65 5.93 18.63 3.64
CA LYS A 65 7.07 18.71 2.70
C LYS A 65 7.96 17.48 2.80
N VAL A 66 8.33 17.07 4.02
CA VAL A 66 9.12 15.85 4.27
C VAL A 66 8.35 14.61 3.83
N ALA A 67 7.05 14.54 4.14
CA ALA A 67 6.18 13.46 3.68
C ALA A 67 6.22 13.32 2.15
N ARG A 68 6.05 14.43 1.41
CA ARG A 68 6.12 14.46 -0.06
C ARG A 68 7.47 13.98 -0.59
N THR A 69 8.57 14.49 -0.04
CA THR A 69 9.92 14.08 -0.45
C THR A 69 10.13 12.57 -0.28
N ILE A 70 9.66 11.99 0.84
CA ILE A 70 9.79 10.55 1.06
C ILE A 70 8.88 9.77 0.09
N LEU A 71 7.63 10.19 -0.12
CA LEU A 71 6.74 9.55 -1.08
C LEU A 71 7.32 9.56 -2.50
N ASP A 72 7.89 10.69 -2.92
CA ASP A 72 8.45 10.80 -4.25
C ASP A 72 9.71 9.94 -4.45
N ARG A 73 10.54 9.82 -3.41
CA ARG A 73 11.79 9.04 -3.47
C ARG A 73 11.63 7.55 -3.18
N ALA A 74 10.70 7.16 -2.32
CA ALA A 74 10.55 5.78 -1.83
C ALA A 74 9.41 5.02 -2.52
N VAL A 75 8.30 5.69 -2.82
CA VAL A 75 7.03 5.02 -3.15
C VAL A 75 6.77 5.01 -4.65
N ASN A 76 6.95 6.14 -5.35
CA ASN A 76 6.54 6.27 -6.76
C ASN A 76 7.12 5.15 -7.66
N ALA A 77 8.40 4.81 -7.51
CA ALA A 77 9.06 3.78 -8.32
C ALA A 77 8.69 2.34 -7.92
N ARG A 78 7.99 2.15 -6.80
CA ARG A 78 7.62 0.84 -6.24
C ARG A 78 6.16 0.47 -6.47
N LEU A 79 5.34 1.44 -6.87
CA LEU A 79 3.95 1.19 -7.26
C LEU A 79 3.81 0.32 -8.52
N SER A 80 4.82 0.30 -9.39
CA SER A 80 4.86 -0.51 -10.61
C SER A 80 5.78 -1.74 -10.50
N HIS A 81 6.09 -2.17 -9.27
CA HIS A 81 6.98 -3.29 -9.03
C HIS A 81 6.28 -4.64 -9.30
N ALA A 82 7.02 -5.65 -9.79
CA ALA A 82 6.45 -6.96 -10.12
C ALA A 82 5.97 -7.72 -8.86
N ASN A 83 6.73 -7.61 -7.76
CA ASN A 83 6.38 -8.23 -6.49
C ASN A 83 5.25 -7.47 -5.76
N SER A 84 4.12 -8.15 -5.56
CA SER A 84 2.92 -7.62 -4.89
C SER A 84 3.18 -7.14 -3.45
N ALA A 85 4.08 -7.79 -2.71
CA ALA A 85 4.42 -7.39 -1.34
C ALA A 85 5.09 -6.01 -1.31
N VAL A 86 5.96 -5.72 -2.29
CA VAL A 86 6.61 -4.41 -2.43
C VAL A 86 5.57 -3.34 -2.75
N VAL A 87 4.64 -3.61 -3.67
CA VAL A 87 3.58 -2.68 -4.04
C VAL A 87 2.65 -2.39 -2.85
N LEU A 88 2.18 -3.40 -2.14
CA LEU A 88 1.31 -3.23 -0.97
C LEU A 88 2.02 -2.47 0.17
N SER A 89 3.30 -2.75 0.41
CA SER A 89 4.10 -2.02 1.40
C SER A 89 4.28 -0.55 1.03
N ALA A 90 4.47 -0.26 -0.26
CA ALA A 90 4.54 1.10 -0.78
C ALA A 90 3.20 1.85 -0.62
N ILE A 91 2.08 1.18 -0.92
CA ILE A 91 0.73 1.73 -0.71
C ILE A 91 0.47 2.01 0.78
N LYS A 92 0.91 1.13 1.68
CA LYS A 92 0.80 1.32 3.14
C LYS A 92 1.51 2.61 3.59
N VAL A 93 2.74 2.86 3.14
CA VAL A 93 3.47 4.12 3.42
C VAL A 93 2.71 5.31 2.84
N LEU A 94 2.24 5.21 1.60
CA LEU A 94 1.47 6.25 0.93
C LEU A 94 0.21 6.62 1.72
N MET A 95 -0.59 5.64 2.10
CA MET A 95 -1.82 5.81 2.87
C MET A 95 -1.59 6.40 4.26
N LYS A 96 -0.43 6.11 4.88
CA LYS A 96 -0.03 6.69 6.17
C LYS A 96 0.38 8.15 6.03
N PHE A 97 1.18 8.48 5.01
CA PHE A 97 1.72 9.84 4.84
C PHE A 97 0.71 10.79 4.22
N MET A 98 -0.31 10.27 3.52
CA MET A 98 -1.45 11.03 3.02
C MET A 98 -2.15 11.80 4.15
N ASP A 99 -2.19 11.25 5.36
CA ASP A 99 -2.80 11.92 6.54
C ASP A 99 -2.06 13.22 6.93
N LYS A 100 -0.80 13.39 6.51
CA LYS A 100 -0.01 14.62 6.74
C LYS A 100 -0.18 15.66 5.64
N ILE A 101 -0.86 15.32 4.55
CA ILE A 101 -1.05 16.22 3.40
C ILE A 101 -2.42 16.89 3.55
N GLN A 102 -2.40 18.19 3.86
CA GLN A 102 -3.62 18.96 4.11
C GLN A 102 -4.31 19.43 2.81
N ILE A 103 -3.59 19.46 1.69
CA ILE A 103 -4.12 19.96 0.42
C ILE A 103 -4.97 18.88 -0.24
N ALA A 104 -6.29 19.08 -0.25
CA ALA A 104 -7.25 18.11 -0.79
C ALA A 104 -6.98 17.75 -2.27
N GLU A 105 -6.49 18.68 -3.08
CA GLU A 105 -6.14 18.41 -4.48
C GLU A 105 -4.94 17.46 -4.60
N GLU A 106 -3.93 17.60 -3.75
CA GLU A 106 -2.78 16.69 -3.69
C GLU A 106 -3.22 15.29 -3.23
N VAL A 107 -4.09 15.22 -2.21
CA VAL A 107 -4.69 13.95 -1.76
C VAL A 107 -5.42 13.25 -2.90
N ARG A 108 -6.22 13.97 -3.70
CA ARG A 108 -6.88 13.41 -4.88
C ARG A 108 -5.88 12.90 -5.93
N LYS A 109 -4.78 13.63 -6.18
CA LYS A 109 -3.72 13.19 -7.10
C LYS A 109 -3.06 11.90 -6.62
N LEU A 110 -2.80 11.79 -5.32
CA LEU A 110 -2.25 10.56 -4.72
C LEU A 110 -3.24 9.39 -4.79
N CYS A 111 -4.53 9.62 -4.53
CA CYS A 111 -5.56 8.59 -4.68
C CYS A 111 -5.59 8.03 -6.12
N LYS A 112 -5.51 8.91 -7.12
CA LYS A 112 -5.42 8.50 -8.53
C LYS A 112 -4.17 7.69 -8.86
N LYS A 113 -3.06 7.89 -8.15
CA LYS A 113 -1.83 7.08 -8.32
C LYS A 113 -1.95 5.67 -7.73
N ILE A 114 -2.79 5.47 -6.70
CA ILE A 114 -2.96 4.17 -6.03
C ILE A 114 -3.86 3.22 -6.81
N SER A 115 -4.86 3.76 -7.54
CA SER A 115 -5.84 2.93 -8.24
C SER A 115 -5.20 1.95 -9.25
N PRO A 116 -4.35 2.38 -10.21
CA PRO A 116 -3.81 1.46 -11.21
C PRO A 116 -3.01 0.29 -10.63
N PRO A 117 -2.08 0.48 -9.66
CA PRO A 117 -1.41 -0.62 -8.98
C PRO A 117 -2.36 -1.63 -8.33
N LEU A 118 -3.39 -1.16 -7.61
CA LEU A 118 -4.37 -2.06 -6.98
C LEU A 118 -5.12 -2.89 -8.03
N VAL A 119 -5.50 -2.26 -9.15
CA VAL A 119 -6.18 -2.94 -10.26
C VAL A 119 -5.27 -3.99 -10.91
N THR A 120 -3.99 -3.69 -11.12
CA THR A 120 -3.02 -4.68 -11.63
C THR A 120 -2.88 -5.88 -10.69
N LEU A 121 -2.83 -5.63 -9.37
CA LEU A 121 -2.72 -6.70 -8.37
C LEU A 121 -3.94 -7.63 -8.32
N LEU A 122 -5.12 -7.18 -8.76
CA LEU A 122 -6.31 -8.04 -8.87
C LEU A 122 -6.24 -9.07 -10.00
N SER A 123 -5.23 -8.96 -10.87
CA SER A 123 -4.95 -9.93 -11.95
C SER A 123 -3.89 -10.97 -11.57
N ALA A 124 -3.40 -10.94 -10.33
CA ALA A 124 -2.45 -11.93 -9.81
C ALA A 124 -3.13 -13.29 -9.54
N GLU A 125 -2.34 -14.26 -9.05
CA GLU A 125 -2.85 -15.57 -8.62
C GLU A 125 -3.94 -15.42 -7.53
N PRO A 126 -4.92 -16.34 -7.45
CA PRO A 126 -6.08 -16.18 -6.56
C PRO A 126 -5.73 -15.96 -5.09
N GLU A 127 -4.65 -16.55 -4.59
CA GLU A 127 -4.14 -16.38 -3.23
C GLU A 127 -3.65 -14.95 -2.98
N ILE A 128 -2.90 -14.40 -3.94
CA ILE A 128 -2.43 -13.01 -3.89
C ILE A 128 -3.63 -12.06 -4.03
N GLN A 129 -4.53 -12.35 -4.96
CA GLN A 129 -5.74 -11.58 -5.18
C GLN A 129 -6.59 -11.51 -3.89
N TYR A 130 -6.73 -12.61 -3.16
CA TYR A 130 -7.42 -12.62 -1.87
C TYR A 130 -6.75 -11.67 -0.86
N VAL A 131 -5.43 -11.75 -0.70
CA VAL A 131 -4.68 -10.84 0.20
C VAL A 131 -4.87 -9.38 -0.21
N VAL A 132 -4.80 -9.10 -1.52
CA VAL A 132 -5.00 -7.76 -2.08
C VAL A 132 -6.43 -7.28 -1.82
N MET A 133 -7.43 -8.13 -2.01
CA MET A 133 -8.84 -7.81 -1.73
C MET A 133 -9.08 -7.45 -0.27
N ARG A 134 -8.48 -8.18 0.68
CA ARG A 134 -8.54 -7.85 2.11
C ARG A 134 -7.93 -6.47 2.40
N ASN A 135 -6.81 -6.14 1.75
CA ASN A 135 -6.20 -4.81 1.87
C ASN A 135 -7.06 -3.72 1.24
N ILE A 136 -7.65 -3.98 0.05
CA ILE A 136 -8.58 -3.07 -0.63
C ILE A 136 -9.77 -2.75 0.26
N ASN A 137 -10.36 -3.74 0.92
CA ASN A 137 -11.48 -3.53 1.85
C ASN A 137 -11.12 -2.48 2.93
N VAL A 138 -9.95 -2.59 3.55
CA VAL A 138 -9.46 -1.60 4.53
C VAL A 138 -9.17 -0.23 3.88
N ILE A 139 -8.58 -0.21 2.69
CA ILE A 139 -8.28 1.02 1.94
C ILE A 139 -9.56 1.77 1.57
N VAL A 140 -10.58 1.07 1.07
CA VAL A 140 -11.88 1.64 0.67
C VAL A 140 -12.63 2.18 1.88
N GLN A 141 -12.59 1.49 3.03
CA GLN A 141 -13.16 2.03 4.27
C GLN A 141 -12.52 3.36 4.68
N LYS A 142 -11.19 3.51 4.51
CA LYS A 142 -10.49 4.76 4.84
C LYS A 142 -10.69 5.84 3.78
N GLN A 143 -10.66 5.47 2.49
CA GLN A 143 -10.63 6.40 1.37
C GLN A 143 -11.38 5.84 0.15
N PRO A 144 -12.72 5.88 0.15
CA PRO A 144 -13.55 5.25 -0.90
C PRO A 144 -13.24 5.77 -2.31
N GLN A 145 -12.89 7.06 -2.41
CA GLN A 145 -12.58 7.75 -3.67
C GLN A 145 -11.41 7.16 -4.49
N ILE A 146 -10.59 6.25 -3.92
CA ILE A 146 -9.52 5.59 -4.66
C ILE A 146 -10.09 4.64 -5.74
N LEU A 147 -11.18 3.91 -5.44
CA LEU A 147 -11.71 2.84 -6.29
C LEU A 147 -13.17 3.06 -6.74
N GLN A 148 -13.76 4.22 -6.45
CA GLN A 148 -15.14 4.56 -6.85
C GLN A 148 -15.44 4.39 -8.35
N GLY A 149 -14.43 4.54 -9.23
CA GLY A 149 -14.57 4.39 -10.67
C GLY A 149 -14.31 2.97 -11.22
N GLU A 150 -13.85 2.04 -10.38
CA GLU A 150 -13.27 0.76 -10.82
C GLU A 150 -14.17 -0.45 -10.51
N ILE A 151 -15.49 -0.25 -10.34
CA ILE A 151 -16.41 -1.31 -9.90
C ILE A 151 -16.39 -2.55 -10.78
N ARG A 152 -16.20 -2.36 -12.09
CA ARG A 152 -16.09 -3.46 -13.06
C ARG A 152 -14.98 -4.45 -12.73
N MET A 153 -13.94 -4.02 -12.01
CA MET A 153 -12.83 -4.89 -11.61
C MET A 153 -13.21 -5.88 -10.51
N PHE A 154 -14.28 -5.62 -9.77
CA PHE A 154 -14.77 -6.47 -8.69
C PHE A 154 -15.87 -7.44 -9.13
N VAL A 155 -16.28 -7.42 -10.40
CA VAL A 155 -17.21 -8.40 -10.96
C VAL A 155 -16.63 -9.81 -10.83
N CYS A 156 -17.47 -10.76 -10.38
CA CYS A 156 -17.06 -12.13 -10.16
C CYS A 156 -16.90 -12.88 -11.49
N LYS A 157 -15.75 -13.52 -11.71
CA LYS A 157 -15.56 -14.41 -12.86
C LYS A 157 -16.03 -15.82 -12.50
N TYR A 158 -16.46 -16.57 -13.51
CA TYR A 158 -16.92 -17.95 -13.30
C TYR A 158 -15.87 -18.82 -12.58
N ASN A 159 -14.60 -18.68 -12.98
CA ASN A 159 -13.45 -19.43 -12.48
C ASN A 159 -12.83 -18.86 -11.18
N ASP A 160 -13.34 -17.77 -10.63
CA ASP A 160 -12.82 -17.24 -9.36
C ASP A 160 -13.15 -18.22 -8.21
N PRO A 161 -12.19 -18.52 -7.32
CA PRO A 161 -12.46 -19.29 -6.12
C PRO A 161 -13.50 -18.62 -5.22
N LEU A 162 -14.24 -19.42 -4.43
CA LEU A 162 -15.32 -18.91 -3.58
C LEU A 162 -14.85 -17.79 -2.64
N TYR A 163 -13.67 -17.93 -2.03
CA TYR A 163 -13.13 -16.92 -1.12
C TYR A 163 -12.83 -15.57 -1.82
N VAL A 164 -12.44 -15.59 -3.10
CA VAL A 164 -12.25 -14.36 -3.90
C VAL A 164 -13.60 -13.73 -4.22
N LYS A 165 -14.59 -14.55 -4.64
CA LYS A 165 -15.95 -14.07 -4.94
C LYS A 165 -16.57 -13.37 -3.73
N MET A 166 -16.47 -13.97 -2.54
CA MET A 166 -16.99 -13.38 -1.31
C MET A 166 -16.38 -12.00 -1.01
N GLU A 167 -15.07 -11.84 -1.17
CA GLU A 167 -14.41 -10.55 -0.96
C GLU A 167 -14.77 -9.51 -2.03
N LYS A 168 -14.84 -9.94 -3.30
CA LYS A 168 -15.28 -9.09 -4.40
C LYS A 168 -16.67 -8.50 -4.16
N MET A 169 -17.62 -9.35 -3.76
CA MET A 169 -18.97 -8.93 -3.42
C MET A 169 -18.99 -7.96 -2.24
N ALA A 170 -18.21 -8.23 -1.18
CA ALA A 170 -18.12 -7.34 -0.03
C ALA A 170 -17.63 -5.94 -0.41
N VAL A 171 -16.62 -5.83 -1.28
CA VAL A 171 -16.11 -4.53 -1.76
C VAL A 171 -17.09 -3.86 -2.73
N MET A 172 -17.77 -4.63 -3.60
CA MET A 172 -18.82 -4.07 -4.48
C MET A 172 -19.93 -3.39 -3.70
N VAL A 173 -20.41 -4.02 -2.62
CA VAL A 173 -21.44 -3.44 -1.74
C VAL A 173 -20.94 -2.15 -1.08
N GLN A 174 -19.67 -2.08 -0.68
CA GLN A 174 -19.09 -0.85 -0.08
C GLN A 174 -18.93 0.30 -1.09
N LEU A 175 -18.69 -0.01 -2.36
CA LEU A 175 -18.51 0.97 -3.43
C LEU A 175 -19.82 1.30 -4.16
N ALA A 176 -20.92 0.64 -3.81
CA ALA A 176 -22.23 0.87 -4.40
C ALA A 176 -22.67 2.33 -4.19
N SER A 177 -23.14 2.95 -5.27
CA SER A 177 -23.66 4.31 -5.30
C SER A 177 -24.71 4.44 -6.39
N ASP A 178 -25.50 5.52 -6.36
CA ASP A 178 -26.54 5.79 -7.35
C ASP A 178 -26.02 5.80 -8.80
N LYS A 179 -24.72 6.03 -9.00
CA LYS A 179 -24.08 6.08 -10.33
C LYS A 179 -23.71 4.72 -10.91
N ASN A 180 -23.64 3.70 -10.06
CA ASN A 180 -23.13 2.38 -10.43
C ASN A 180 -24.10 1.24 -10.09
N ILE A 181 -25.27 1.59 -9.54
CA ILE A 181 -26.29 0.63 -9.11
C ILE A 181 -26.69 -0.34 -10.24
N ASP A 182 -26.84 0.14 -11.47
CA ASP A 182 -27.17 -0.67 -12.64
C ASP A 182 -26.12 -1.74 -12.98
N GLN A 183 -24.88 -1.56 -12.54
CA GLN A 183 -23.80 -2.54 -12.71
C GLN A 183 -23.68 -3.49 -11.53
N VAL A 184 -24.11 -3.08 -10.33
CA VAL A 184 -23.98 -3.87 -9.10
C VAL A 184 -25.17 -4.80 -8.90
N LEU A 185 -26.38 -4.36 -9.24
CA LEU A 185 -27.62 -5.12 -9.01
C LEU A 185 -27.64 -6.48 -9.73
N PRO A 186 -27.27 -6.59 -11.02
CA PRO A 186 -27.27 -7.87 -11.73
C PRO A 186 -26.27 -8.89 -11.19
N GLU A 187 -25.26 -8.44 -10.45
CA GLU A 187 -24.24 -9.32 -9.85
C GLU A 187 -24.69 -9.88 -8.49
N LEU A 188 -25.76 -9.34 -7.91
CA LEU A 188 -26.35 -9.74 -6.62
C LEU A 188 -27.61 -10.61 -6.77
N GLU A 189 -28.16 -10.73 -7.99
CA GLU A 189 -29.29 -11.61 -8.35
C GLU A 189 -28.82 -13.05 -8.63
#